data_AF-A0AAQ4FMT4-F1
#
_entry.id   AF-A0AAQ4FMT4-F1
#
_cell.length_a   1.000
_cell.length_b   1.000
_cell.length_c   1.000
_cell.angle_alpha   90.00
_cell.angle_beta   90.00
_cell.angle_gamma   90.00
#
_symmetry.space_group_name_H-M   'P 1'
#
loop_
_entity.id
_entity.type
_entity.pdbx_description
1 polymer ?
#
loop_
_entity_poly.entity_id
_entity_poly.type
_entity_poly.pdbx_seq_one_letter_code
_entity_poly.pdbx_strand_id
1 'polypeptide(L)'
;MANLECPALPKGWRREEVIRRGGLSAGKVDVYYYSPGGKKFRSKPQLARFLGDAIDLSTFDFRTGKINSLLLRKSRRQRGTQFDYSRGIRNDASLVPPIRQTASIFKQPVTVVRSQEGKVRSDFKHGPPDKPKQLFWEKRLQGLQACDRDQEALQSFELPRNMKGVGPNVSQETLLRSIATALHMSAQPVTGQTGSRSALDKHPGIYLNPDQPLVQVLAQA
;
A
#
# COMPACT_ATOMS: atom_id res chain seq x y z
N MET A 1 26.66 2.45 -1.23
CA MET A 1 25.57 3.43 -1.05
C MET A 1 26.14 4.79 -1.38
N ALA A 2 25.59 5.49 -2.37
CA ALA A 2 26.11 6.81 -2.76
C ALA A 2 25.51 7.87 -1.81
N ASN A 3 26.27 8.21 -0.77
CA ASN A 3 25.95 9.36 0.08
C ASN A 3 26.55 10.60 -0.60
N LEU A 4 25.71 11.34 -1.31
CA LEU A 4 26.12 12.49 -2.08
C LEU A 4 25.76 13.76 -1.32
N GLU A 5 26.72 14.66 -1.16
CA GLU A 5 26.44 16.02 -0.71
C GLU A 5 25.46 16.67 -1.69
N CYS A 6 24.42 17.34 -1.17
CA CYS A 6 23.40 17.96 -1.99
C CYS A 6 23.67 19.47 -2.11
N PRO A 7 24.28 19.94 -3.22
CA PRO A 7 24.66 21.35 -3.36
C PRO A 7 23.46 22.29 -3.49
N ALA A 8 22.26 21.76 -3.78
CA ALA A 8 21.02 22.53 -3.83
C ALA A 8 20.41 22.79 -2.43
N LEU A 9 21.00 22.23 -1.37
CA LEU A 9 20.65 22.47 0.03
C LEU A 9 21.86 23.09 0.75
N PRO A 10 21.70 23.62 1.98
CA PRO A 10 22.81 24.17 2.73
C PRO A 10 23.97 23.17 2.91
N LYS A 11 25.15 23.70 3.19
CA LYS A 11 26.34 22.89 3.43
C LYS A 11 26.07 21.84 4.52
N GLY A 12 26.55 20.61 4.28
CA GLY A 12 26.39 19.48 5.20
C GLY A 12 25.10 18.68 5.05
N TRP A 13 24.21 19.05 4.13
CA TRP A 13 23.06 18.21 3.76
C TRP A 13 23.49 17.07 2.83
N ARG A 14 22.95 15.88 3.11
CA ARG A 14 23.29 14.64 2.41
C ARG A 14 22.06 14.00 1.80
N ARG A 15 22.21 13.41 0.62
CA ARG A 15 21.16 12.67 -0.09
C ARG A 15 21.53 11.20 -0.20
N GLU A 16 20.56 10.34 0.05
CA GLU A 16 20.70 8.88 -0.06
C GLU A 16 19.56 8.30 -0.90
N GLU A 17 19.92 7.41 -1.83
CA GLU A 17 18.97 6.59 -2.59
C GLU A 17 19.00 5.15 -2.08
N VAL A 18 17.82 4.60 -1.77
CA VAL A 18 17.66 3.23 -1.28
C VAL A 18 16.72 2.47 -2.20
N ILE A 19 17.21 1.38 -2.78
CA ILE A 19 16.41 0.47 -3.60
C ILE A 19 15.65 -0.49 -2.69
N ARG A 20 14.33 -0.57 -2.88
CA ARG A 20 13.47 -1.54 -2.17
C ARG A 20 13.81 -2.96 -2.61
N ARG A 21 14.12 -3.83 -1.66
CA ARG A 21 14.55 -5.21 -1.93
C ARG A 21 13.43 -6.24 -2.04
N GLY A 22 12.19 -5.90 -1.65
CA GLY A 22 11.08 -6.87 -1.59
C GLY A 22 9.69 -6.25 -1.77
N GLY A 23 8.67 -7.11 -1.82
CA GLY A 23 7.27 -6.76 -2.07
C GLY A 23 6.96 -6.30 -3.50
N LEU A 24 5.71 -5.87 -3.75
CA LEU A 24 5.24 -5.38 -5.06
C LEU A 24 6.01 -4.16 -5.60
N SER A 25 6.72 -3.46 -4.74
CA SER A 25 7.53 -2.29 -5.10
C SER A 25 9.03 -2.58 -5.14
N ALA A 26 9.45 -3.86 -5.14
CA ALA A 26 10.86 -4.22 -5.29
C ALA A 26 11.45 -3.56 -6.55
N GLY A 27 12.68 -3.05 -6.43
CA GLY A 27 13.35 -2.28 -7.48
C GLY A 27 13.00 -0.79 -7.52
N LYS A 28 11.90 -0.34 -6.89
CA LYS A 28 11.64 1.11 -6.76
C LYS A 28 12.65 1.76 -5.81
N VAL A 29 13.02 3.00 -6.12
CA VAL A 29 13.99 3.80 -5.35
C VAL A 29 13.28 4.79 -4.45
N ASP A 30 13.59 4.75 -3.16
CA ASP A 30 13.25 5.79 -2.19
C ASP A 30 14.42 6.76 -2.00
N VAL A 31 14.10 8.04 -1.81
CA VAL A 31 15.11 9.10 -1.63
C VAL A 31 14.96 9.67 -0.23
N TYR A 32 16.08 9.80 0.47
CA TYR A 32 16.17 10.39 1.80
C TYR A 32 17.18 11.54 1.82
N TYR A 33 16.89 12.53 2.66
CA TYR A 33 17.84 13.59 2.98
C TYR A 33 18.21 13.53 4.45
N TYR A 34 19.45 13.88 4.77
CA TYR A 34 19.95 13.98 6.13
C TYR A 34 20.46 15.40 6.39
N SER A 35 20.02 16.01 7.48
CA SER A 35 20.56 17.28 7.95
C SER A 35 22.02 17.11 8.39
N PRO A 36 22.80 18.21 8.54
CA PRO A 36 24.13 18.15 9.15
C PRO A 36 24.15 17.47 10.53
N GLY A 37 23.08 17.62 11.32
CA GLY A 37 22.89 16.91 12.61
C GLY A 37 22.33 15.49 12.52
N GLY A 38 22.30 14.86 11.33
CA GLY A 38 21.89 13.46 11.16
C GLY A 38 20.39 13.17 11.09
N LYS A 39 19.51 14.18 11.19
CA LYS A 39 18.05 13.99 11.10
C LYS A 39 17.64 13.57 9.69
N LYS A 40 16.83 12.50 9.59
CA LYS A 40 16.37 11.91 8.33
C LYS A 40 15.04 12.49 7.86
N PHE A 41 14.94 12.79 6.56
CA PHE A 41 13.76 13.32 5.88
C PHE A 41 13.38 12.44 4.70
N ARG A 42 12.08 12.14 4.57
CA ARG A 42 11.53 11.20 3.57
C ARG A 42 10.59 11.84 2.54
N SER A 43 10.33 13.15 2.66
CA SER A 43 9.50 13.87 1.70
C SER A 43 9.82 15.37 1.64
N LYS A 44 9.49 16.00 0.50
CA LYS A 44 9.66 17.46 0.29
C LYS A 44 8.93 18.29 1.35
N PRO A 45 7.65 18.02 1.70
CA PRO A 45 6.96 18.81 2.72
C PRO A 45 7.59 18.66 4.11
N GLN A 46 8.09 17.48 4.46
CA GLN A 46 8.77 17.27 5.74
C GLN A 46 10.08 18.07 5.82
N LEU A 47 10.83 18.11 4.73
CA LEU A 47 12.05 18.90 4.60
C LEU A 47 11.75 20.41 4.67
N ALA A 48 10.73 20.87 3.95
CA ALA A 48 10.29 22.27 3.95
C ALA A 48 9.92 22.77 5.35
N ARG A 49 9.15 21.99 6.13
CA ARG A 49 8.79 22.35 7.51
C ARG A 49 9.99 22.51 8.44
N PHE A 50 11.06 21.76 8.20
CA PHE A 50 12.25 21.81 9.03
C PHE A 50 13.16 22.98 8.69
N LEU A 51 13.27 23.32 7.40
CA LEU A 51 14.04 24.47 6.94
C LEU A 51 13.28 25.80 7.13
N GLY A 52 11.95 25.76 7.18
CA GLY A 52 11.10 26.94 7.32
C GLY A 52 11.28 27.91 6.15
N ASP A 53 11.02 29.19 6.41
CA ASP A 53 11.11 30.25 5.40
C ASP A 53 12.55 30.68 5.07
N ALA A 54 13.55 30.10 5.76
CA ALA A 54 14.95 30.39 5.51
C ALA A 54 15.41 29.93 4.12
N ILE A 55 14.72 28.93 3.53
CA ILE A 55 15.10 28.33 2.25
C ILE A 55 13.85 28.04 1.41
N ASP A 56 13.76 28.70 0.27
CA ASP A 56 12.70 28.40 -0.70
C ASP A 56 12.98 27.08 -1.43
N LEU A 57 12.16 26.07 -1.14
CA LEU A 57 12.20 24.78 -1.83
C LEU A 57 11.23 24.73 -3.03
N SER A 58 10.61 25.83 -3.44
CA SER A 58 9.62 25.84 -4.54
C SER A 58 10.15 25.20 -5.82
N THR A 59 11.40 25.51 -6.16
CA THR A 59 12.11 25.03 -7.35
C THR A 59 12.91 23.75 -7.12
N PHE A 60 12.95 23.23 -5.89
CA PHE A 60 13.69 22.03 -5.54
C PHE A 60 12.92 20.76 -5.91
N ASP A 61 13.53 19.88 -6.71
CA ASP A 61 13.01 18.54 -6.97
C ASP A 61 13.58 17.53 -5.98
N PHE A 62 12.71 17.02 -5.11
CA PHE A 62 13.08 16.08 -4.06
C PHE A 62 13.64 14.76 -4.59
N ARG A 63 13.15 14.28 -5.75
CA ARG A 63 13.61 13.00 -6.30
C ARG A 63 15.01 13.12 -6.87
N THR A 64 15.32 14.19 -7.61
CA THR A 64 16.63 14.36 -8.24
C THR A 64 17.65 15.08 -7.36
N GLY A 65 17.22 15.84 -6.36
CA GLY A 65 18.09 16.66 -5.50
C GLY A 65 18.67 17.87 -6.22
N LYS A 66 18.02 18.31 -7.30
CA LYS A 66 18.45 19.43 -8.13
C LYS A 66 17.36 20.51 -8.19
N ILE A 67 17.78 21.72 -8.52
CA ILE A 67 16.86 22.80 -8.85
C ILE A 67 16.28 22.55 -10.23
N ASN A 68 14.95 22.56 -10.32
CA ASN A 68 14.19 22.39 -11.55
C ASN A 68 13.28 23.62 -11.73
N SER A 69 13.68 24.51 -12.64
CA SER A 69 12.97 25.76 -12.96
C SER A 69 11.56 25.54 -13.49
N LEU A 70 11.25 24.36 -14.03
CA LEU A 70 9.90 24.02 -14.50
C LEU A 70 8.88 23.93 -13.36
N LEU A 71 9.33 23.74 -12.11
CA LEU A 71 8.45 23.69 -10.93
C LEU A 71 7.82 25.05 -10.57
N LEU A 72 8.42 26.17 -11.01
CA LEU A 72 7.88 27.53 -10.82
C LEU A 72 6.50 27.71 -11.46
N ARG A 73 6.22 26.99 -12.56
CA ARG A 73 4.99 27.14 -13.35
C ARG A 73 3.72 26.71 -12.60
N LYS A 74 3.84 26.01 -11.46
CA LYS A 74 2.69 25.57 -10.66
C LYS A 74 2.22 26.60 -9.62
N SER A 75 3.03 27.64 -9.34
CA SER A 75 2.73 28.67 -8.33
C SER A 75 1.81 29.81 -8.84
N ARG A 76 1.76 30.04 -10.16
CA ARG A 76 1.03 31.19 -10.75
C ARG A 76 -0.49 30.99 -10.90
N ARG A 77 -1.16 30.38 -9.92
CA ARG A 77 -2.65 30.30 -9.87
C ARG A 77 -3.26 30.79 -8.55
N GLN A 78 -2.49 31.41 -7.67
CA GLN A 78 -2.99 31.97 -6.41
C GLN A 78 -2.49 33.43 -6.27
N ARG A 79 -3.09 34.35 -7.01
CA ARG A 79 -3.06 35.78 -6.70
C ARG A 79 -4.46 36.31 -6.91
N GLY A 80 -5.25 36.29 -5.84
CA GLY A 80 -6.60 36.82 -5.85
C GLY A 80 -7.40 36.39 -4.64
N THR A 81 -7.04 36.89 -3.45
CA THR A 81 -7.95 37.27 -2.36
C THR A 81 -7.12 38.00 -1.30
N GLN A 82 -7.26 39.33 -1.23
CA GLN A 82 -6.87 40.12 -0.05
C GLN A 82 -7.67 39.59 1.15
N PHE A 83 -7.01 39.20 2.24
CA PHE A 83 -7.66 38.90 3.51
C PHE A 83 -7.22 39.92 4.56
N ASP A 84 -8.23 40.51 5.17
CA ASP A 84 -8.22 41.59 6.14
C ASP A 84 -7.51 41.20 7.45
N TYR A 85 -6.73 42.12 8.03
CA TYR A 85 -5.74 41.89 9.10
C TYR A 85 -6.29 42.10 10.53
N SER A 86 -7.60 42.17 10.72
CA SER A 86 -8.19 42.67 11.98
C SER A 86 -8.60 41.63 13.04
N ARG A 87 -8.17 40.36 13.00
CA ARG A 87 -8.41 39.41 14.13
C ARG A 87 -7.19 38.56 14.48
N GLY A 88 -6.84 38.60 15.77
CA GLY A 88 -5.60 38.07 16.34
C GLY A 88 -5.45 36.55 16.36
N ILE A 89 -4.17 36.17 16.53
CA ILE A 89 -3.58 34.88 16.90
C ILE A 89 -4.60 33.77 17.21
N ARG A 90 -4.82 32.85 16.26
CA ARG A 90 -5.03 31.40 16.45
C ARG A 90 -5.16 30.65 15.11
N ASN A 91 -4.37 29.58 15.01
CA ASN A 91 -4.36 28.45 14.07
C ASN A 91 -4.79 28.66 12.61
N ASP A 92 -3.80 28.46 11.75
CA ASP A 92 -3.83 28.29 10.30
C ASP A 92 -5.13 27.68 9.75
N ALA A 93 -5.90 28.51 9.03
CA ALA A 93 -7.11 28.17 8.30
C ALA A 93 -6.89 27.14 7.17
N SER A 94 -5.66 26.66 6.97
CA SER A 94 -5.32 25.57 6.03
C SER A 94 -5.69 24.16 6.54
N LEU A 95 -6.02 24.00 7.83
CA LEU A 95 -6.42 22.71 8.42
C LEU A 95 -7.93 22.50 8.52
N VAL A 96 -8.75 23.51 8.19
CA VAL A 96 -10.19 23.32 8.06
C VAL A 96 -10.48 23.01 6.59
N PRO A 97 -10.93 21.79 6.24
CA PRO A 97 -11.31 21.50 4.87
C PRO A 97 -12.38 22.52 4.44
N PRO A 98 -12.36 23.03 3.19
CA PRO A 98 -13.28 24.07 2.75
C PRO A 98 -14.72 23.64 3.01
N ILE A 99 -15.40 24.33 3.92
CA ILE A 99 -16.81 24.09 4.18
C ILE A 99 -17.56 24.66 2.98
N ARG A 100 -18.40 23.83 2.34
CA ARG A 100 -19.28 24.29 1.27
C ARG A 100 -20.26 25.32 1.84
N GLN A 101 -20.04 26.60 1.54
CA GLN A 101 -21.04 27.65 1.74
C GLN A 101 -22.08 27.60 0.61
N THR A 102 -22.69 26.45 0.39
CA THR A 102 -23.85 26.36 -0.49
C THR A 102 -25.07 26.62 0.35
N ALA A 103 -25.66 27.80 0.22
CA ALA A 103 -26.91 28.19 0.90
C ALA A 103 -28.15 27.39 0.44
N SER A 104 -27.97 26.30 -0.32
CA SER A 104 -29.05 25.51 -0.86
C SER A 104 -28.76 24.01 -0.69
N ILE A 105 -29.61 23.37 0.12
CA ILE A 105 -29.67 21.92 0.37
C ILE A 105 -30.46 21.18 -0.72
N PHE A 106 -31.17 21.91 -1.57
CA PHE A 106 -31.93 21.31 -2.66
C PHE A 106 -31.04 21.06 -3.86
N LYS A 107 -30.96 19.80 -4.27
CA LYS A 107 -30.20 19.38 -5.46
C LYS A 107 -30.84 19.98 -6.71
N GLN A 108 -30.33 21.13 -7.15
CA GLN A 108 -30.65 21.63 -8.47
C GLN A 108 -29.93 20.76 -9.51
N PRO A 109 -30.61 20.33 -10.59
CA PRO A 109 -29.96 19.57 -11.64
C PRO A 109 -28.90 20.44 -12.32
N VAL A 110 -27.66 19.94 -12.37
CA VAL A 110 -26.55 20.62 -13.03
C VAL A 110 -26.25 19.91 -14.34
N THR A 111 -26.28 20.66 -15.45
CA THR A 111 -25.90 20.15 -16.78
C THR A 111 -24.38 20.25 -16.92
N VAL A 112 -23.72 19.11 -17.09
CA VAL A 112 -22.26 19.06 -17.23
C VAL A 112 -21.87 19.46 -18.65
N VAL A 113 -21.32 20.66 -18.82
CA VAL A 113 -20.72 21.10 -20.09
C VAL A 113 -19.20 20.89 -20.00
N ARG A 114 -18.67 19.94 -20.78
CA ARG A 114 -17.22 19.72 -20.91
C ARG A 114 -16.73 20.44 -22.17
N SER A 115 -15.81 21.38 -21.99
CA SER A 115 -15.24 22.17 -23.07
C SER A 115 -14.07 21.47 -23.80
N GLN A 116 -13.54 20.35 -23.31
CA GLN A 116 -12.36 19.67 -23.88
C GLN A 116 -12.33 18.16 -23.56
N GLU A 117 -11.90 17.33 -24.51
CA GLU A 117 -11.70 15.87 -24.34
C GLU A 117 -10.38 15.57 -23.62
N GLY A 118 -10.36 15.73 -22.30
CA GLY A 118 -9.18 15.38 -21.48
C GLY A 118 -9.07 13.88 -21.24
N LYS A 119 -8.06 13.22 -21.85
CA LYS A 119 -7.62 11.87 -21.47
C LYS A 119 -6.90 11.88 -20.10
N VAL A 120 -7.60 12.24 -19.04
CA VAL A 120 -7.13 11.96 -17.67
C VAL A 120 -7.47 10.50 -17.41
N ARG A 121 -6.46 9.61 -17.38
CA ARG A 121 -6.62 8.22 -16.93
C ARG A 121 -7.28 8.23 -15.55
N SER A 122 -8.57 7.95 -15.50
CA SER A 122 -9.42 7.97 -14.31
C SER A 122 -9.40 6.64 -13.57
N ASP A 123 -8.29 5.91 -13.57
CA ASP A 123 -8.30 4.50 -13.16
C ASP A 123 -7.25 4.21 -12.08
N PHE A 124 -7.50 4.74 -10.90
CA PHE A 124 -7.45 3.91 -9.69
C PHE A 124 -8.86 3.90 -9.10
N LYS A 125 -9.83 3.42 -9.88
CA LYS A 125 -11.04 2.89 -9.28
C LYS A 125 -10.57 1.69 -8.47
N HIS A 126 -10.36 1.87 -7.16
CA HIS A 126 -10.47 0.73 -6.26
C HIS A 126 -11.80 0.09 -6.62
N GLY A 127 -11.76 -1.18 -7.02
CA GLY A 127 -12.97 -1.94 -7.31
C GLY A 127 -13.92 -1.93 -6.10
N PRO A 128 -15.02 -2.69 -6.16
CA PRO A 128 -15.84 -2.92 -4.98
C PRO A 128 -14.91 -3.25 -3.79
N PRO A 129 -15.11 -2.63 -2.61
CA PRO A 129 -14.27 -2.91 -1.47
C PRO A 129 -14.48 -4.37 -1.07
N ASP A 130 -13.55 -5.24 -1.45
CA ASP A 130 -13.57 -6.63 -1.05
C ASP A 130 -13.45 -6.72 0.46
N LYS A 131 -14.29 -7.55 1.07
CA LYS A 131 -14.20 -7.81 2.51
C LYS A 131 -12.81 -8.41 2.81
N PRO A 132 -12.15 -8.00 3.91
CA PRO A 132 -10.87 -8.58 4.27
C PRO A 132 -11.03 -10.08 4.50
N LYS A 133 -10.23 -10.88 3.79
CA LYS A 133 -10.18 -12.34 3.94
C LYS A 133 -9.02 -12.73 4.86
N GLN A 134 -9.25 -13.64 5.80
CA GLN A 134 -8.19 -14.22 6.63
C GLN A 134 -7.57 -15.41 5.91
N LEU A 135 -6.35 -15.27 5.40
CA LEU A 135 -5.74 -16.25 4.48
C LEU A 135 -5.36 -17.61 5.09
N PHE A 136 -5.15 -17.68 6.41
CA PHE A 136 -4.71 -18.90 7.12
C PHE A 136 -5.63 -19.19 8.30
N TRP A 137 -6.94 -19.01 8.13
CA TRP A 137 -7.90 -19.16 9.22
C TRP A 137 -8.00 -20.62 9.68
N GLU A 138 -7.70 -21.59 8.82
CA GLU A 138 -7.69 -23.03 9.11
C GLU A 138 -6.68 -23.39 10.20
N LYS A 139 -5.66 -22.55 10.39
CA LYS A 139 -4.71 -22.71 11.49
C LYS A 139 -5.34 -22.50 12.86
N ARG A 140 -6.44 -21.75 12.95
CA ARG A 140 -7.17 -21.59 14.21
C ARG A 140 -7.77 -22.90 14.71
N LEU A 141 -7.90 -23.90 13.83
CA LEU A 141 -8.34 -25.24 14.16
C LEU A 141 -7.19 -26.17 14.54
N GLN A 142 -5.94 -25.68 14.63
CA GLN A 142 -4.81 -26.48 15.08
C GLN A 142 -5.02 -26.97 16.53
N GLY A 143 -4.68 -28.23 16.77
CA GLY A 143 -4.94 -28.89 18.05
C GLY A 143 -6.38 -29.38 18.23
N LEU A 144 -7.30 -29.03 17.33
CA LEU A 144 -8.64 -29.60 17.30
C LEU A 144 -8.66 -30.87 16.44
N GLN A 145 -9.25 -31.92 16.99
CA GLN A 145 -9.42 -33.20 16.32
C GLN A 145 -10.90 -33.58 16.33
N ALA A 146 -11.33 -34.30 15.31
CA ALA A 146 -12.68 -34.86 15.29
C ALA A 146 -12.74 -36.05 16.25
N CYS A 147 -13.85 -36.21 16.96
CA CYS A 147 -14.11 -37.35 17.83
C CYS A 147 -15.49 -37.93 17.55
N ASP A 148 -15.68 -39.21 17.88
CA ASP A 148 -17.00 -39.85 17.83
C ASP A 148 -17.84 -39.49 19.08
N ARG A 149 -19.09 -39.98 19.14
CA ARG A 149 -20.02 -39.84 20.27
C ARG A 149 -19.41 -40.31 21.59
N ASP A 150 -18.51 -41.28 21.54
CA ASP A 150 -17.81 -41.82 22.71
C ASP A 150 -16.52 -41.06 23.06
N GLN A 151 -16.29 -39.90 22.43
CA GLN A 151 -15.12 -39.00 22.59
C GLN A 151 -13.77 -39.57 22.12
N GLU A 152 -13.78 -40.73 21.47
CA GLU A 152 -12.58 -41.30 20.83
C GLU A 152 -12.15 -40.45 19.64
N ALA A 153 -10.87 -40.09 19.60
CA ALA A 153 -10.30 -39.26 18.54
C ALA A 153 -10.25 -40.03 17.22
N LEU A 154 -10.86 -39.44 16.18
CA LEU A 154 -10.82 -39.98 14.84
C LEU A 154 -9.44 -39.73 14.22
N GLN A 155 -8.86 -40.79 13.67
CA GLN A 155 -7.57 -40.72 13.00
C GLN A 155 -7.65 -39.80 11.78
N SER A 156 -6.71 -38.85 11.69
CA SER A 156 -6.61 -37.97 10.53
C SER A 156 -6.03 -38.74 9.33
N PHE A 157 -6.55 -38.46 8.14
CA PHE A 157 -6.05 -39.04 6.88
C PHE A 157 -4.62 -38.57 6.58
N GLU A 158 -3.77 -39.45 6.03
CA GLU A 158 -2.44 -39.06 5.56
C GLU A 158 -2.47 -38.62 4.09
N LEU A 159 -2.20 -37.33 3.85
CA LEU A 159 -2.00 -36.83 2.49
C LEU A 159 -0.81 -37.49 1.76
N PRO A 160 -0.94 -37.75 0.45
CA PRO A 160 0.16 -38.18 -0.40
C PRO A 160 1.38 -37.25 -0.35
N ARG A 161 2.59 -37.83 -0.43
CA ARG A 161 3.87 -37.11 -0.29
C ARG A 161 4.12 -36.01 -1.34
N ASN A 162 3.44 -36.10 -2.49
CA ASN A 162 3.51 -35.10 -3.55
C ASN A 162 2.66 -33.86 -3.26
N MET A 163 1.68 -33.93 -2.34
CA MET A 163 0.87 -32.78 -1.93
C MET A 163 1.62 -31.94 -0.89
N LYS A 164 2.25 -30.86 -1.36
CA LYS A 164 3.04 -29.96 -0.51
C LYS A 164 2.23 -28.72 -0.15
N GLY A 165 2.17 -28.41 1.14
CA GLY A 165 1.59 -27.16 1.62
C GLY A 165 2.45 -25.95 1.25
N VAL A 166 1.80 -24.80 1.11
CA VAL A 166 2.43 -23.50 0.84
C VAL A 166 2.02 -22.47 1.87
N GLY A 167 2.94 -21.57 2.21
CA GLY A 167 2.75 -20.58 3.23
C GLY A 167 3.48 -20.91 4.54
N PRO A 168 3.60 -19.92 5.43
CA PRO A 168 4.37 -20.05 6.65
C PRO A 168 3.75 -21.12 7.55
N ASN A 169 4.55 -22.04 8.12
CA ASN A 169 4.14 -23.00 9.16
C ASN A 169 2.83 -23.76 8.86
N VAL A 170 2.65 -24.26 7.63
CA VAL A 170 1.50 -25.08 7.25
C VAL A 170 1.82 -26.55 7.53
N SER A 171 1.12 -27.15 8.51
CA SER A 171 1.20 -28.58 8.82
C SER A 171 0.31 -29.42 7.89
N GLN A 172 0.51 -30.74 7.86
CA GLN A 172 -0.31 -31.67 7.08
C GLN A 172 -1.79 -31.62 7.49
N GLU A 173 -2.09 -31.52 8.80
CA GLU A 173 -3.46 -31.31 9.27
C GLU A 173 -4.07 -30.00 8.78
N THR A 174 -3.30 -28.91 8.79
CA THR A 174 -3.77 -27.62 8.28
C THR A 174 -4.07 -27.71 6.79
N LEU A 175 -3.24 -28.44 6.05
CA LEU A 175 -3.41 -28.69 4.63
C LEU A 175 -4.70 -29.47 4.35
N LEU A 176 -4.96 -30.53 5.13
CA LEU A 176 -6.20 -31.30 5.07
C LEU A 176 -7.43 -30.44 5.32
N ARG A 177 -7.41 -29.63 6.39
CA ARG A 177 -8.52 -28.71 6.72
C ARG A 177 -8.78 -27.72 5.58
N SER A 178 -7.72 -27.20 4.95
CA SER A 178 -7.84 -26.29 3.81
C SER A 178 -8.43 -26.98 2.58
N ILE A 179 -8.00 -28.20 2.25
CA ILE A 179 -8.57 -29.01 1.16
C ILE A 179 -10.05 -29.33 1.43
N ALA A 180 -10.36 -29.83 2.63
CA ALA A 180 -11.73 -30.16 3.02
C ALA A 180 -12.65 -28.95 2.93
N THR A 181 -12.17 -27.77 3.37
CA THR A 181 -12.94 -26.52 3.26
C THR A 181 -13.13 -26.13 1.79
N ALA A 182 -12.08 -26.19 0.96
CA ALA A 182 -12.21 -25.88 -0.45
C ALA A 182 -13.23 -26.79 -1.15
N LEU A 183 -13.21 -28.09 -0.84
CA LEU A 183 -14.19 -29.05 -1.39
C LEU A 183 -15.62 -28.82 -0.86
N HIS A 184 -15.76 -28.36 0.39
CA HIS A 184 -17.07 -28.14 1.00
C HIS A 184 -17.72 -26.82 0.56
N MET A 185 -16.94 -25.73 0.51
CA MET A 185 -17.45 -24.38 0.30
C MET A 185 -17.34 -23.90 -1.15
N SER A 186 -16.42 -24.43 -1.95
CA SER A 186 -16.22 -23.96 -3.32
C SER A 186 -17.01 -24.79 -4.33
N ALA A 187 -17.69 -24.11 -5.25
CA ALA A 187 -18.30 -24.72 -6.43
C ALA A 187 -17.35 -24.67 -7.66
N GLN A 188 -16.11 -24.22 -7.46
CA GLN A 188 -15.12 -24.01 -8.51
C GLN A 188 -14.09 -25.15 -8.52
N PRO A 189 -13.36 -25.37 -9.62
CA PRO A 189 -12.29 -26.35 -9.66
C PRO A 189 -11.24 -26.11 -8.57
N VAL A 190 -10.91 -27.16 -7.82
CA VAL A 190 -9.87 -27.14 -6.78
C VAL A 190 -8.55 -27.61 -7.40
N THR A 191 -7.70 -26.67 -7.80
CA THR A 191 -6.41 -26.92 -8.47
C THR A 191 -5.19 -26.66 -7.57
N GLY A 192 -5.36 -25.88 -6.50
CA GLY A 192 -4.28 -25.42 -5.63
C GLY A 192 -3.64 -24.09 -6.05
N GLN A 193 -2.59 -23.70 -5.35
CA GLN A 193 -1.86 -22.45 -5.52
C GLN A 193 -0.88 -22.55 -6.69
N THR A 194 -1.06 -21.66 -7.67
CA THR A 194 -0.22 -21.60 -8.89
C THR A 194 1.02 -20.74 -8.71
N GLY A 195 1.07 -19.90 -7.67
CA GLY A 195 2.23 -19.06 -7.36
C GLY A 195 3.49 -19.87 -7.04
N SER A 196 4.66 -19.26 -7.22
CA SER A 196 5.91 -19.89 -6.83
C SER A 196 6.01 -19.98 -5.30
N ARG A 197 6.49 -21.11 -4.79
CA ARG A 197 6.62 -21.35 -3.34
C ARG A 197 7.37 -20.22 -2.61
N SER A 198 8.46 -19.71 -3.19
CA SER A 198 9.22 -18.61 -2.59
C SER A 198 8.42 -17.32 -2.46
N ALA A 199 7.58 -16.99 -3.46
CA ALA A 199 6.75 -15.80 -3.41
C ALA A 199 5.61 -15.94 -2.40
N LEU A 200 4.97 -17.12 -2.37
CA LEU A 200 3.91 -17.47 -1.43
C LEU A 200 4.39 -17.43 0.02
N ASP A 201 5.60 -17.93 0.31
CA ASP A 201 6.16 -17.92 1.66
C ASP A 201 6.61 -16.53 2.11
N LYS A 202 7.22 -15.73 1.22
CA LYS A 202 7.71 -14.38 1.56
C LYS A 202 6.59 -13.34 1.67
N HIS A 203 5.59 -13.45 0.81
CA HIS A 203 4.54 -12.43 0.67
C HIS A 203 3.15 -13.08 0.44
N PRO A 204 2.66 -13.90 1.38
CA PRO A 204 1.38 -14.61 1.22
C PRO A 204 0.19 -13.68 1.04
N GLY A 205 0.21 -12.50 1.68
CA GLY A 205 -0.86 -11.49 1.55
C GLY A 205 -1.08 -10.94 0.14
N ILE A 206 -0.13 -11.18 -0.78
CA ILE A 206 -0.17 -10.68 -2.15
C ILE A 206 -0.38 -11.82 -3.14
N TYR A 207 0.33 -12.93 -2.94
CA TYR A 207 0.41 -13.99 -3.94
C TYR A 207 -0.48 -15.20 -3.67
N LEU A 208 -1.02 -15.33 -2.46
CA LEU A 208 -1.91 -16.45 -2.13
C LEU A 208 -3.30 -16.19 -2.72
N ASN A 209 -3.81 -17.16 -3.47
CA ASN A 209 -5.19 -17.15 -3.93
C ASN A 209 -6.11 -17.64 -2.80
N PRO A 210 -7.00 -16.80 -2.25
CA PRO A 210 -7.90 -17.19 -1.16
C PRO A 210 -8.99 -18.18 -1.59
N ASP A 211 -9.21 -18.35 -2.89
CA ASP A 211 -10.25 -19.22 -3.44
C ASP A 211 -9.71 -20.63 -3.78
N GLN A 212 -8.45 -20.91 -3.41
CA GLN A 212 -7.78 -22.20 -3.59
C GLN A 212 -7.17 -22.66 -2.26
N PRO A 213 -7.08 -23.99 -2.01
CA PRO A 213 -6.51 -24.51 -0.77
C PRO A 213 -5.02 -24.17 -0.66
N LEU A 214 -4.46 -24.28 0.53
CA LEU A 214 -3.04 -24.02 0.83
C LEU A 214 -2.07 -25.10 0.27
N VAL A 215 -2.41 -25.75 -0.85
CA VAL A 215 -1.64 -26.79 -1.52
C VAL A 215 -0.96 -26.21 -2.76
N GLN A 216 0.31 -26.50 -3.00
CA GLN A 216 0.97 -26.17 -4.26
C GLN A 216 0.29 -26.92 -5.42
N VAL A 217 0.05 -26.24 -6.55
CA VAL A 217 -0.45 -26.90 -7.77
C VAL A 217 0.45 -28.09 -8.11
N LEU A 218 -0.16 -29.25 -8.36
CA LEU A 218 0.57 -30.41 -8.84
C LEU A 218 1.00 -30.13 -10.27
N ALA A 219 2.30 -30.14 -10.54
CA ALA A 219 2.78 -30.14 -11.91
C ALA A 219 2.20 -31.38 -12.60
N GLN A 220 1.50 -31.20 -13.72
CA GLN A 220 1.12 -32.33 -14.57
C GLN A 220 2.42 -33.00 -15.01
N ALA A 221 2.57 -34.28 -14.65
CA ALA A 221 3.67 -35.12 -15.09
C ALA A 221 3.59 -35.38 -16.59
#